data_AF-A0A3D4LMW6-F1
#
_entry.id   AF-A0A3D4LMW6-F1
#
_cell.length_a   1.000
_cell.length_b   1.000
_cell.length_c   1.000
_cell.angle_alpha   90.00
_cell.angle_beta   90.00
_cell.angle_gamma   90.00
#
_symmetry.space_group_name_H-M   'P 1'
#
loop_
_entity.id
_entity.type
_entity.pdbx_description
1 polymer ?
#
loop_
_entity_poly.entity_id
_entity_poly.type
_entity_poly.pdbx_seq_one_letter_code
_entity_poly.pdbx_strand_id
1 'polypeptide(L)' 'MNELEQKAYIFATIFTFSNRLQALGDEFDKKFTTKQWLFILAVSRFKEPPTITEVANFIGYSRQNAKRIAADL' A
#
# COMPACT_ATOMS: atom_id res chain seq x y z
N MET A 1 -13.36 -1.70 -28.41
CA MET A 1 -13.42 -2.43 -27.14
C MET A 1 -14.84 -2.40 -26.61
N ASN A 2 -15.38 -3.53 -26.19
CA ASN A 2 -16.64 -3.60 -25.46
C ASN A 2 -16.48 -3.10 -24.01
N GLU A 3 -17.58 -2.95 -23.28
CA GLU A 3 -17.57 -2.40 -21.92
C GLU A 3 -16.73 -3.23 -20.93
N LEU A 4 -16.77 -4.57 -21.05
CA LEU A 4 -15.98 -5.46 -20.21
C LEU A 4 -14.48 -5.28 -20.46
N GLU A 5 -14.07 -5.16 -21.73
CA GLU A 5 -12.68 -4.89 -22.13
C GLU A 5 -12.20 -3.53 -21.61
N GLN A 6 -13.05 -2.50 -21.63
CA GLN A 6 -12.72 -1.18 -21.07
C GLN A 6 -12.48 -1.24 -19.56
N LYS A 7 -13.37 -1.92 -18.81
CA LYS A 7 -13.21 -2.12 -17.36
C LYS A 7 -11.93 -2.90 -17.04
N ALA A 8 -11.66 -3.97 -17.80
CA ALA A 8 -10.44 -4.76 -17.65
C ALA A 8 -9.18 -3.93 -17.93
N TYR A 9 -9.20 -3.08 -18.96
CA TYR A 9 -8.09 -2.19 -19.28
C TYR A 9 -7.79 -1.20 -18.15
N ILE A 10 -8.82 -0.55 -17.59
CA ILE A 10 -8.64 0.38 -16.46
C ILE A 10 -8.07 -0.36 -15.25
N PHE A 11 -8.63 -1.52 -14.90
CA PHE A 11 -8.14 -2.33 -13.80
C PHE A 11 -6.67 -2.72 -13.97
N ALA A 12 -6.31 -3.27 -15.14
CA ALA A 12 -4.95 -3.67 -15.45
C ALA A 12 -3.98 -2.47 -15.43
N THR A 13 -4.42 -1.31 -15.92
CA THR A 13 -3.61 -0.09 -15.92
C THR A 13 -3.31 0.38 -14.49
N ILE A 14 -4.32 0.44 -13.61
CA ILE A 14 -4.11 0.82 -12.21
C ILE A 14 -3.14 -0.15 -11.52
N PHE A 15 -3.35 -1.46 -11.72
CA PHE A 15 -2.55 -2.48 -11.07
C PHE A 15 -1.09 -2.46 -11.55
N THR A 16 -0.86 -2.38 -12.85
CA THR A 16 0.48 -2.31 -13.43
C THR A 16 1.20 -1.02 -13.09
N PHE A 17 0.47 0.11 -13.03
CA PHE A 17 1.03 1.39 -12.59
C PHE A 17 1.45 1.33 -11.11
N SER A 18 0.60 0.81 -10.23
CA SER A 18 0.92 0.61 -8.80
C SER A 18 2.17 -0.25 -8.61
N ASN A 19 2.29 -1.36 -9.35
CA ASN A 19 3.47 -2.23 -9.29
C ASN A 19 4.76 -1.51 -9.73
N ARG A 20 4.69 -0.69 -10.80
CA ARG A 20 5.84 0.09 -11.26
C ARG A 20 6.25 1.14 -10.24
N LEU A 21 5.30 1.85 -9.64
CA LEU A 21 5.60 2.80 -8.57
C LEU A 21 6.22 2.13 -7.36
N GLN A 22 5.70 0.96 -6.96
CA GLN A 22 6.27 0.20 -5.85
C GLN A 22 7.72 -0.22 -6.16
N ALA A 23 8.00 -0.73 -7.36
CA ALA A 23 9.35 -1.13 -7.75
C ALA A 23 10.34 0.05 -7.72
N LEU A 24 9.92 1.22 -8.23
CA LEU A 24 10.74 2.44 -8.20
C LEU A 24 10.94 2.95 -6.77
N GLY A 25 9.92 2.94 -5.93
CA GLY A 25 10.03 3.35 -4.53
C GLY A 25 10.90 2.40 -3.69
N ASP A 26 10.79 1.10 -3.92
CA ASP A 26 11.63 0.08 -3.29
C ASP A 26 13.10 0.18 -3.76
N GLU A 27 13.34 0.72 -4.97
CA GLU A 27 14.68 1.03 -5.44
C GLU A 27 15.25 2.31 -4.80
N PHE A 28 14.40 3.33 -4.63
CA PHE A 28 14.76 4.65 -4.12
C PHE A 28 15.30 4.63 -2.69
N ASP A 29 14.65 3.88 -1.78
CA ASP A 29 15.10 3.73 -0.39
C ASP A 29 15.48 2.27 -0.10
N LYS A 30 16.76 2.04 0.20
CA LYS A 30 17.27 0.68 0.51
C LYS A 30 16.95 0.21 1.93
N LYS A 31 16.48 1.11 2.80
CA LYS A 31 16.16 0.79 4.20
C LYS A 31 14.70 0.39 4.37
N PHE A 32 13.79 1.05 3.66
CA PHE A 32 12.36 0.80 3.78
C PHE A 32 11.72 0.57 2.41
N THR A 33 10.90 -0.47 2.33
CA THR A 33 10.00 -0.67 1.20
C THR A 33 8.95 0.44 1.12
N THR A 34 8.43 0.69 -0.07
CA THR A 34 7.32 1.59 -0.35
C THR A 34 6.09 1.27 0.50
N LYS A 35 5.87 -0.01 0.83
CA LYS A 35 4.77 -0.44 1.70
C LYS A 35 5.01 -0.06 3.17
N GLN A 36 6.24 -0.17 3.65
CA GLN A 36 6.63 0.33 4.97
C GLN A 36 6.49 1.86 5.03
N TRP A 37 6.90 2.57 3.98
CA TRP A 37 6.68 4.01 3.84
C TRP A 37 5.20 4.39 3.92
N LEU A 38 4.35 3.71 3.15
CA LEU A 38 2.89 3.92 3.20
C LEU A 38 2.34 3.67 4.61
N PHE A 39 2.82 2.63 5.29
CA PHE A 39 2.39 2.30 6.64
C PHE A 39 2.79 3.40 7.66
N ILE A 40 4.03 3.87 7.62
CA ILE A 40 4.51 4.97 8.48
C ILE A 40 3.72 6.25 8.22
N LEU A 41 3.55 6.61 6.94
CA LEU A 41 2.76 7.77 6.55
C LEU A 41 1.33 7.64 7.08
N ALA A 42 0.69 6.47 6.93
CA ALA A 42 -0.65 6.21 7.43
C ALA A 42 -0.75 6.40 8.95
N VAL A 43 0.17 5.83 9.72
CA VAL A 43 0.23 6.02 11.19
C VAL A 43 0.34 7.51 11.54
N SER A 44 1.17 8.28 10.83
CA SER A 44 1.35 9.71 11.07
C SER A 44 0.12 10.58 10.81
N ARG A 45 -0.93 10.04 10.17
CA ARG A 45 -2.19 10.76 9.93
C ARG A 45 -3.15 10.70 11.12
N PHE A 46 -2.91 9.82 12.09
CA PHE A 46 -3.76 9.70 13.27
C PHE A 46 -3.33 10.69 14.35
N LYS A 47 -4.31 11.31 15.01
CA LYS A 47 -4.07 12.25 16.11
C LYS A 47 -3.56 11.52 17.36
N GLU A 48 -4.15 10.36 17.64
CA GLU A 48 -3.73 9.44 18.72
C GLU A 48 -3.10 8.19 18.09
N PRO A 49 -2.18 7.49 18.78
CA PRO A 49 -1.56 6.27 18.26
C PRO A 49 -2.63 5.23 17.84
N PRO A 50 -2.69 4.83 16.56
CA PRO A 50 -3.70 3.88 16.10
C PRO A 50 -3.33 2.44 16.45
N THR A 51 -4.33 1.59 16.59
CA THR A 51 -4.15 0.15 16.58
C THR A 51 -3.73 -0.35 15.19
N ILE A 52 -3.10 -1.53 15.12
CA ILE A 52 -2.75 -2.17 13.84
C ILE A 52 -3.96 -2.36 12.94
N THR A 53 -5.13 -2.67 13.52
CA THR A 53 -6.38 -2.86 12.75
C THR A 53 -6.85 -1.55 12.13
N GLU A 54 -6.75 -0.43 12.84
CA GLU A 54 -7.15 0.89 12.30
C GLU A 54 -6.27 1.32 11.14
N VAL A 55 -4.94 1.16 11.27
CA VAL A 55 -4.02 1.44 10.16
C VAL A 55 -4.29 0.51 8.97
N ALA A 56 -4.51 -0.78 9.23
CA ALA A 56 -4.82 -1.76 8.18
C ALA A 56 -6.07 -1.36 7.39
N ASN A 57 -7.16 -1.01 8.08
CA ASN A 57 -8.39 -0.56 7.44
C ASN A 57 -8.19 0.75 6.67
N PHE A 58 -7.40 1.68 7.20
CA PHE A 58 -7.12 2.96 6.55
C PHE A 58 -6.39 2.80 5.20
N ILE A 59 -5.42 1.88 5.10
CA ILE A 59 -4.65 1.63 3.87
C ILE A 59 -5.21 0.50 3.00
N GLY A 60 -6.29 -0.17 3.42
CA GLY A 60 -6.87 -1.30 2.70
C GLY A 60 -6.07 -2.62 2.81
N TYR A 61 -5.37 -2.84 3.92
CA TYR A 61 -4.64 -4.08 4.21
C TYR A 61 -5.44 -5.01 5.11
N SER A 62 -5.13 -6.31 5.04
CA SER A 62 -5.53 -7.23 6.10
C SER A 62 -4.76 -6.91 7.38
N ARG A 63 -5.36 -7.19 8.53
CA ARG A 63 -4.71 -7.04 9.84
C ARG A 63 -3.37 -7.80 9.91
N GLN A 64 -3.29 -8.99 9.32
CA GLN A 64 -2.05 -9.78 9.33
C GLN A 64 -0.96 -9.16 8.45
N ASN A 65 -1.32 -8.59 7.30
CA ASN A 65 -0.35 -7.89 6.46
C ASN A 65 0.21 -6.65 7.18
N ALA A 66 -0.67 -5.85 7.78
CA ALA A 66 -0.29 -4.69 8.59
C ALA A 66 0.59 -5.08 9.80
N LYS A 67 0.24 -6.15 10.51
CA LYS A 67 1.02 -6.67 11.64
C LYS A 67 2.44 -7.07 11.23
N ARG A 68 2.59 -7.77 10.11
CA ARG A 68 3.90 -8.17 9.60
C ARG A 68 4.75 -6.94 9.25
N ILE A 69 4.18 -5.99 8.51
CA ILE A 69 4.88 -4.75 8.17
C ILE A 69 5.35 -4.03 9.43
N ALA A 70 4.48 -3.87 10.43
CA ALA A 70 4.85 -3.23 11.69
C ALA A 70 5.93 -3.97 12.49
N ALA A 71 6.02 -5.30 12.37
CA ALA A 71 7.07 -6.10 13.01
C ALA A 71 8.41 -6.04 12.27
N ASP A 72 8.37 -5.74 10.96
CA ASP A 72 9.55 -5.62 10.09
C ASP A 72 10.06 -4.16 9.98
N LEU A 73 9.44 -3.21 10.71
CA LEU A 73 9.84 -1.79 10.76
C LEU A 73 11.03 -1.53 11.70
#